data_AF-A0AA85JN31-F1
#
_entry.id   AF-A0AA85JN31-F1
#
_cell.length_a   1.000
_cell.length_b   1.000
_cell.length_c   1.000
_cell.angle_alpha   90.00
_cell.angle_beta   90.00
_cell.angle_gamma   90.00
#
_symmetry.space_group_name_H-M   'P 1'
#
loop_
_entity.id
_entity.type
_entity.pdbx_description
1 polymer ?
#
loop_
_entity_poly.entity_id
_entity_poly.type
_entity_poly.pdbx_seq_one_letter_code
_entity_poly.pdbx_strand_id
1 'polypeptide(L)'
;MYREKLYPVQELLRENFDKWLLENLSSWIIQVVEVERTRRQQRFTIRSGVDPTLDRWNETYTCLPDLLSHMAEGQMTELRANIRTCGLIYFPMVGYLLKIPKVEVETPDIHISCLEFAFTETKIAYYRNDTTRTLDRRYGDVMYSIVDTETTIMRQLQRRLLIHAQSLLRASQFAAEIDCLCSLAIAAKSKDWKKPKLAENDLIRIRSGRHPIQKTRCKSIIKNLFYADASNHRITFLTGPNGSGKSTYMNQIALIIYLTQIGSYVPAEEAVISPLDAIYILTGTGSEKEDDYSAYISALHSVSVALRTPTKRTLLVMDEFASVIDKWELNALTTAMVEFLLNLGECPFAVIATHNYGILKHFQVSGPRVQYLTMKTTTHEGKLLCLYEVTNGITSESEAIAIAKNIGLPLGVIERALELRNSPGVMNVKFVQPRIKK
;
A
#
# COMPACT_ATOMS: atom_id res chain seq x y z
N MET A 1 -22.56 -23.18 -16.50
CA MET A 1 -21.45 -24.18 -16.50
C MET A 1 -20.38 -23.92 -15.41
N TYR A 2 -20.63 -23.04 -14.43
CA TYR A 2 -19.75 -22.76 -13.27
C TYR A 2 -20.21 -23.47 -11.98
N ARG A 3 -20.64 -24.73 -12.09
CA ARG A 3 -20.98 -25.56 -10.92
C ARG A 3 -19.92 -26.65 -10.76
N GLU A 4 -19.31 -26.69 -9.58
CA GLU A 4 -18.71 -27.89 -8.99
C GLU A 4 -17.48 -28.51 -9.68
N LYS A 5 -16.52 -27.68 -10.08
CA LYS A 5 -15.12 -28.10 -9.91
C LYS A 5 -14.55 -27.27 -8.77
N LEU A 6 -14.35 -27.92 -7.62
CA LEU A 6 -13.28 -27.49 -6.71
C LEU A 6 -12.11 -27.16 -7.62
N TYR A 7 -11.59 -25.92 -7.56
CA TYR A 7 -10.30 -25.58 -8.17
C TYR A 7 -9.39 -26.78 -7.91
N PRO A 8 -8.89 -27.49 -8.94
CA PRO A 8 -8.12 -28.71 -8.71
C PRO A 8 -6.75 -28.28 -8.22
N VAL A 9 -6.68 -27.81 -6.98
CA VAL A 9 -5.48 -27.24 -6.36
C VAL A 9 -4.34 -28.25 -6.46
N GLN A 10 -4.66 -29.55 -6.38
CA GLN A 10 -3.70 -30.63 -6.56
C GLN A 10 -3.15 -30.74 -7.99
N GLU A 11 -3.97 -30.53 -9.02
CA GLU A 11 -3.52 -30.54 -10.42
C GLU A 11 -2.69 -29.28 -10.71
N LEU A 12 -3.17 -28.10 -10.27
CA LEU A 12 -2.44 -26.84 -10.41
C LEU A 12 -1.11 -26.83 -9.65
N LEU A 13 -1.06 -27.47 -8.47
CA LEU A 13 0.19 -27.68 -7.74
C LEU A 13 1.16 -28.52 -8.55
N ARG A 14 0.70 -29.62 -9.17
CA ARG A 14 1.56 -30.47 -10.01
C ARG A 14 2.02 -29.76 -11.28
N GLU A 15 1.19 -28.91 -11.86
CA GLU A 15 1.52 -28.15 -13.07
C GLU A 15 2.49 -26.99 -12.82
N ASN A 16 2.36 -26.30 -11.68
CA ASN A 16 3.15 -25.11 -11.37
C ASN A 16 4.37 -25.38 -10.47
N PHE A 17 4.36 -26.47 -9.69
CA PHE A 17 5.48 -26.88 -8.85
C PHE A 17 6.09 -28.20 -9.33
N ASP A 18 7.20 -28.10 -10.05
CA ASP A 18 8.09 -29.24 -10.26
C ASP A 18 8.93 -29.46 -8.99
N LYS A 19 8.47 -30.40 -8.15
CA LYS A 19 9.12 -30.75 -6.90
C LYS A 19 10.59 -31.15 -7.09
N TRP A 20 10.87 -31.98 -8.09
CA TRP A 20 12.22 -32.50 -8.34
C TRP A 20 13.16 -31.39 -8.78
N LEU A 21 12.66 -30.49 -9.64
CA LEU A 21 13.42 -29.31 -10.05
C LEU A 21 13.75 -28.42 -8.84
N LEU A 22 12.78 -28.09 -8.00
CA LEU A 22 13.00 -27.22 -6.84
C LEU A 22 13.96 -27.83 -5.81
N GLU A 23 13.82 -29.13 -5.53
CA GLU A 23 14.74 -29.87 -4.66
C GLU A 23 16.17 -29.87 -5.22
N ASN A 24 16.34 -30.07 -6.54
CA ASN A 24 17.64 -30.00 -7.19
C ASN A 24 18.27 -28.60 -7.15
N LEU A 25 17.48 -27.56 -7.47
CA LEU A 25 17.97 -26.18 -7.43
C LEU A 25 18.37 -25.78 -6.01
N SER A 26 17.57 -26.16 -5.02
CA SER A 26 17.90 -25.96 -3.61
C SER A 26 19.19 -26.70 -3.22
N SER A 27 19.32 -27.97 -3.63
CA SER A 27 20.53 -28.76 -3.40
C SER A 27 21.77 -28.11 -4.03
N TRP A 28 21.69 -27.61 -5.25
CA TRP A 28 22.81 -26.92 -5.91
C TRP A 28 23.23 -25.68 -5.15
N ILE A 29 22.28 -24.86 -4.70
CA ILE A 29 22.58 -23.67 -3.90
C ILE A 29 23.23 -24.07 -2.57
N ILE A 30 22.70 -25.07 -1.87
CA ILE A 30 23.23 -25.53 -0.58
C ILE A 30 24.63 -26.16 -0.72
N GLN A 31 24.89 -26.87 -1.82
CA GLN A 31 26.20 -27.46 -2.09
C GLN A 31 27.26 -26.41 -2.41
N VAL A 32 26.90 -25.32 -3.08
CA VAL A 32 27.85 -24.29 -3.53
C VAL A 32 28.02 -23.16 -2.51
N VAL A 33 26.95 -22.70 -1.88
CA VAL A 33 26.93 -21.48 -1.06
C VAL A 33 27.03 -21.80 0.42
N GLU A 34 27.97 -21.17 1.12
CA GLU A 34 28.08 -21.24 2.58
C GLU A 34 27.23 -20.13 3.23
N VAL A 35 25.97 -20.45 3.55
CA VAL A 35 24.96 -19.47 3.98
C VAL A 35 25.34 -18.75 5.29
N GLU A 36 25.86 -19.48 6.28
CA GLU A 36 26.21 -18.90 7.57
C GLU A 36 27.40 -17.93 7.49
N ARG A 37 28.46 -18.33 6.78
CA ARG A 37 29.64 -17.50 6.55
C ARG A 37 29.29 -16.28 5.71
N THR A 38 28.45 -16.45 4.68
CA THR A 38 27.94 -15.35 3.85
C THR A 38 27.23 -14.31 4.68
N ARG A 39 26.38 -14.74 5.63
CA ARG A 39 25.64 -13.84 6.54
C ARG A 39 26.57 -13.11 7.51
N ARG A 40 27.58 -13.78 8.07
CA ARG A 40 28.54 -13.17 9.00
C ARG A 40 29.44 -12.15 8.32
N GLN A 41 29.91 -12.46 7.11
CA GLN A 41 30.87 -11.63 6.37
C GLN A 41 30.20 -10.58 5.48
N GLN A 42 28.87 -10.61 5.33
CA GLN A 42 28.10 -9.75 4.41
C GLN A 42 28.65 -9.82 2.97
N ARG A 43 29.19 -10.97 2.59
CA ARG A 43 29.84 -11.24 1.30
C ARG A 43 29.49 -12.64 0.86
N PHE A 44 29.27 -12.85 -0.44
CA PHE A 44 29.09 -14.19 -1.00
C PHE A 44 30.30 -15.08 -0.70
N THR A 45 30.07 -16.22 -0.05
CA THR A 45 31.14 -17.19 0.28
C THR A 45 30.77 -18.58 -0.20
N ILE A 46 31.78 -19.30 -0.65
CA ILE A 46 31.65 -20.62 -1.24
C ILE A 46 31.99 -21.67 -0.21
N ARG A 47 31.25 -22.78 -0.27
CA ARG A 47 31.46 -23.93 0.60
C ARG A 47 32.77 -24.65 0.25
N SER A 48 33.48 -25.13 1.26
CA SER A 48 34.67 -25.95 1.06
C SER A 48 34.36 -27.23 0.28
N GLY A 49 35.26 -27.64 -0.62
CA GLY A 49 35.11 -28.80 -1.48
C GLY A 49 34.42 -28.52 -2.83
N VAL A 50 33.98 -27.28 -3.09
CA VAL A 50 33.42 -26.88 -4.38
C VAL A 50 34.53 -26.64 -5.42
N ASP A 51 35.63 -26.02 -5.00
CA ASP A 51 36.78 -25.77 -5.86
C ASP A 51 38.09 -25.95 -5.07
N PRO A 52 38.96 -26.92 -5.45
CA PRO A 52 40.18 -27.22 -4.72
C PRO A 52 41.28 -26.15 -4.85
N THR A 53 41.19 -25.25 -5.83
CA THR A 53 42.10 -24.10 -5.93
C THR A 53 41.69 -23.00 -4.95
N LEU A 54 40.38 -22.73 -4.85
CA LEU A 54 39.81 -21.80 -3.89
C LEU A 54 40.04 -22.24 -2.46
N ASP A 55 39.90 -23.54 -2.17
CA ASP A 55 40.16 -24.10 -0.84
C ASP A 55 41.62 -23.88 -0.41
N ARG A 56 42.59 -24.15 -1.30
CA ARG A 56 44.02 -23.90 -1.03
C ARG A 56 44.32 -22.42 -0.78
N TRP A 57 43.71 -21.52 -1.54
CA TRP A 57 43.88 -20.08 -1.31
C TRP A 57 43.21 -19.62 -0.02
N ASN A 58 42.03 -20.15 0.32
CA ASN A 58 41.37 -19.87 1.59
C ASN A 58 42.19 -20.37 2.79
N GLU A 59 42.78 -21.56 2.71
CA GLU A 59 43.73 -22.07 3.72
C GLU A 59 44.95 -21.15 3.84
N THR A 60 45.57 -20.79 2.71
CA THR A 60 46.72 -19.87 2.67
C THR A 60 46.38 -18.52 3.31
N TYR A 61 45.21 -17.96 3.00
CA TYR A 61 44.74 -16.70 3.56
C TYR A 61 44.42 -16.82 5.07
N THR A 62 43.87 -17.95 5.51
CA THR A 62 43.56 -18.20 6.92
C THR A 62 44.83 -18.28 7.77
N CYS A 63 45.90 -18.89 7.23
CA CYS A 63 47.21 -18.99 7.89
C CYS A 63 48.08 -17.73 7.75
N LEU A 64 47.66 -16.76 6.92
CA LEU A 64 48.44 -15.57 6.61
C LEU A 64 48.73 -14.68 7.84
N PRO A 65 47.78 -14.43 8.77
CA PRO A 65 48.06 -13.66 9.97
C PRO A 65 49.19 -14.25 10.83
N ASP A 66 49.17 -15.57 11.06
CA ASP A 66 50.20 -16.27 11.84
C ASP A 66 51.57 -16.19 11.16
N LEU A 67 51.60 -16.34 9.83
CA LEU A 67 52.80 -16.18 9.02
C LEU A 67 53.36 -14.75 9.09
N LEU A 68 52.49 -13.73 9.02
CA LEU A 68 52.88 -12.32 9.15
C LEU A 68 53.44 -12.02 10.55
N SER A 69 52.84 -12.59 11.60
CA SER A 69 53.35 -12.47 12.97
C SER A 69 54.75 -13.08 13.12
N HIS A 70 54.94 -14.32 12.66
CA HIS A 70 56.26 -14.98 12.70
C HIS A 70 57.32 -14.22 11.88
N MET A 71 56.96 -13.72 10.70
CA MET A 71 57.87 -12.93 9.86
C MET A 71 58.18 -11.56 10.48
N ALA A 72 57.23 -10.93 11.17
CA ALA A 72 57.47 -9.70 11.91
C ALA A 72 58.50 -9.92 13.04
N GLU A 73 58.40 -11.01 13.80
CA GLU A 73 59.37 -11.38 14.84
C GLU A 73 60.80 -11.58 14.28
N GLY A 74 60.90 -12.22 13.11
CA GLY A 74 62.17 -12.35 12.38
C GLY A 74 62.75 -10.99 11.97
N GLN A 75 61.91 -10.10 11.44
CA GLN A 75 62.30 -8.73 11.06
C GLN A 75 62.73 -7.87 12.26
N MET A 76 62.11 -8.05 13.44
CA MET A 76 62.57 -7.39 14.66
C MET A 76 64.01 -7.76 15.02
N THR A 77 64.46 -8.97 14.70
CA THR A 77 65.82 -9.43 14.98
C THR A 77 66.85 -8.82 14.01
N GLU A 78 66.46 -8.50 12.78
CA GLU A 78 67.32 -7.87 11.78
C GLU A 78 67.44 -6.34 11.96
N LEU A 79 66.38 -5.68 12.44
CA LEU A 79 66.28 -4.21 12.56
C LEU A 79 66.89 -3.63 13.86
N ARG A 80 67.78 -4.38 14.53
CA ARG A 80 68.27 -4.21 15.92
C ARG A 80 69.04 -2.92 16.28
N ALA A 81 68.91 -1.84 15.52
CA ALA A 81 69.55 -0.58 15.88
C ALA A 81 68.71 0.30 16.83
N ASN A 82 67.37 0.40 16.71
CA ASN A 82 66.52 1.25 17.58
C ASN A 82 65.00 0.95 17.54
N ILE A 83 64.55 -0.08 16.83
CA ILE A 83 63.13 -0.41 16.63
C ILE A 83 62.71 -1.49 17.64
N ARG A 84 61.74 -1.18 18.51
CA ARG A 84 61.22 -2.09 19.55
C ARG A 84 59.93 -2.79 19.13
N THR A 85 59.17 -2.20 18.21
CA THR A 85 57.92 -2.78 17.73
C THR A 85 57.81 -2.65 16.23
N CYS A 86 57.53 -3.75 15.54
CA CYS A 86 57.16 -3.75 14.14
C CYS A 86 56.00 -4.70 13.88
N GLY A 87 55.25 -4.44 12.82
CA GLY A 87 54.20 -5.32 12.34
C GLY A 87 54.16 -5.35 10.83
N LEU A 88 53.65 -6.42 10.25
CA LEU A 88 53.40 -6.49 8.81
C LEU A 88 51.90 -6.29 8.56
N ILE A 89 51.56 -5.43 7.62
CA ILE A 89 50.18 -5.12 7.26
C ILE A 89 50.02 -5.10 5.74
N TYR A 90 48.87 -5.54 5.24
CA TYR A 90 48.52 -5.44 3.83
C TYR A 90 47.60 -4.26 3.58
N PHE A 91 47.95 -3.41 2.61
CA PHE A 91 47.07 -2.36 2.09
C PHE A 91 46.66 -2.69 0.63
N PRO A 92 45.35 -2.72 0.31
CA PRO A 92 44.89 -2.86 -1.07
C PRO A 92 45.52 -1.81 -1.99
N MET A 93 45.90 -2.21 -3.20
CA MET A 93 46.63 -1.40 -4.21
C MET A 93 48.04 -0.91 -3.84
N VAL A 94 48.47 -1.05 -2.58
CA VAL A 94 49.81 -0.64 -2.12
C VAL A 94 50.72 -1.84 -1.84
N GLY A 95 50.17 -2.96 -1.36
CA GLY A 95 50.90 -4.19 -1.02
C GLY A 95 51.15 -4.35 0.48
N TYR A 96 51.98 -5.33 0.83
CA TYR A 96 52.47 -5.54 2.19
C TYR A 96 53.45 -4.45 2.57
N LEU A 97 53.29 -3.92 3.78
CA LEU A 97 54.13 -2.89 4.35
C LEU A 97 54.59 -3.29 5.74
N LEU A 98 55.79 -2.85 6.09
CA LEU A 98 56.29 -2.88 7.44
C LEU A 98 55.80 -1.64 8.17
N LYS A 99 55.07 -1.86 9.26
CA LYS A 99 54.53 -0.86 10.17
C LYS A 99 55.49 -0.66 11.34
N ILE A 100 55.95 0.57 11.54
CA ILE A 100 56.82 0.96 12.66
C ILE A 100 56.27 2.23 13.32
N PRO A 101 56.26 2.38 14.66
CA PRO A 101 55.87 3.63 15.30
C PRO A 101 56.78 4.78 14.91
N LYS A 102 56.20 5.94 14.63
CA LYS A 102 56.92 7.14 14.15
C LYS A 102 58.03 7.59 15.11
N VAL A 103 57.80 7.45 16.43
CA VAL A 103 58.74 7.81 17.50
C VAL A 103 60.04 7.00 17.41
N GLU A 104 59.98 5.78 16.88
CA GLU A 104 61.15 4.88 16.75
C GLU A 104 61.97 5.18 15.49
N VAL A 105 61.47 6.01 14.56
CA VAL A 105 62.11 6.30 13.26
C VAL A 105 62.44 7.79 13.05
N GLU A 106 61.90 8.71 13.86
CA GLU A 106 62.20 10.15 13.82
C GLU A 106 63.59 10.54 14.39
N THR A 107 64.45 9.57 14.70
CA THR A 107 65.82 9.86 15.18
C THR A 107 66.77 10.11 13.99
N PRO A 108 67.65 11.13 14.05
CA PRO A 108 68.37 11.67 12.89
C PRO A 108 69.39 10.73 12.23
N ASP A 109 69.67 9.55 12.81
CA ASP A 109 70.73 8.63 12.34
C ASP A 109 70.22 7.36 11.63
N ILE A 110 68.92 7.26 11.33
CA ILE A 110 68.36 6.05 10.73
C ILE A 110 68.30 6.18 9.19
N HIS A 111 69.46 6.05 8.55
CA HIS A 111 69.51 5.51 7.18
C HIS A 111 69.68 3.99 7.29
N ILE A 112 68.57 3.28 7.57
CA ILE A 112 68.58 1.82 7.46
C ILE A 112 68.65 1.48 5.98
N SER A 113 69.81 0.96 5.55
CA SER A 113 70.19 0.64 4.16
C SER A 113 69.31 -0.43 3.47
N CYS A 114 68.15 -0.75 4.06
CA CYS A 114 67.25 -1.83 3.64
C CYS A 114 65.75 -1.46 3.73
N LEU A 115 65.41 -0.22 4.11
CA LEU A 115 64.04 0.26 4.24
C LEU A 115 63.75 1.40 3.25
N GLU A 116 62.74 1.22 2.41
CA GLU A 116 62.20 2.22 1.48
C GLU A 116 60.94 2.82 2.08
N PHE A 117 60.91 4.14 2.27
CA PHE A 117 59.76 4.85 2.84
C PHE A 117 58.55 4.81 1.90
N ALA A 118 57.36 4.45 2.42
CA ALA A 118 56.11 4.49 1.66
C ALA A 118 55.29 5.73 2.01
N PHE A 119 54.76 5.80 3.24
CA PHE A 119 54.02 6.96 3.76
C PHE A 119 53.94 6.91 5.28
N THR A 120 53.49 7.99 5.90
CA THR A 120 53.27 8.09 7.35
C THR A 120 51.84 8.51 7.63
N GLU A 121 51.22 7.89 8.63
CA GLU A 121 49.92 8.26 9.16
C GLU A 121 50.09 8.62 10.64
N THR A 122 49.52 9.73 11.11
CA THR A 122 49.57 10.25 12.51
C THR A 122 50.74 9.78 13.41
N LYS A 123 50.72 8.54 13.92
CA LYS A 123 51.72 7.95 14.84
C LYS A 123 52.54 6.78 14.27
N ILE A 124 52.34 6.41 13.02
CA ILE A 124 52.87 5.18 12.39
C ILE A 124 53.50 5.53 11.04
N ALA A 125 54.72 5.04 10.80
CA ALA A 125 55.40 5.11 9.52
C ALA A 125 55.41 3.73 8.84
N TYR A 126 55.17 3.72 7.53
CA TYR A 126 55.10 2.52 6.71
C TYR A 126 56.28 2.45 5.74
N TYR A 127 56.91 1.27 5.67
CA TYR A 127 58.11 1.03 4.87
C TYR A 127 57.98 -0.24 4.03
N ARG A 128 58.78 -0.32 2.98
CA ARG A 128 59.01 -1.51 2.16
C ARG A 128 60.42 -2.04 2.40
N ASN A 129 60.57 -3.35 2.43
CA ASN A 129 61.85 -4.04 2.45
C ASN A 129 61.81 -5.29 1.55
N ASP A 130 62.90 -6.04 1.51
CA ASP A 130 62.98 -7.26 0.71
C ASP A 130 61.92 -8.31 1.12
N THR A 131 61.64 -8.38 2.42
CA THR A 131 60.62 -9.25 3.02
C THR A 131 59.21 -8.88 2.56
N THR A 132 58.82 -7.60 2.59
CA THR A 132 57.51 -7.14 2.11
C THR A 132 57.38 -7.34 0.59
N ARG A 133 58.45 -7.12 -0.18
CA ARG A 133 58.46 -7.39 -1.63
C ARG A 133 58.30 -8.88 -1.94
N THR A 134 58.90 -9.75 -1.12
CA THR A 134 58.73 -11.21 -1.24
C THR A 134 57.30 -11.64 -0.89
N LEU A 135 56.70 -11.03 0.14
CA LEU A 135 55.30 -11.25 0.51
C LEU A 135 54.34 -10.79 -0.60
N ASP A 136 54.59 -9.64 -1.21
CA ASP A 136 53.79 -9.15 -2.35
C ASP A 136 53.84 -10.14 -3.52
N ARG A 137 55.03 -10.62 -3.90
CA ARG A 137 55.19 -11.58 -4.99
C ARG A 137 54.52 -12.93 -4.73
N ARG A 138 54.46 -13.38 -3.49
CA ARG A 138 53.94 -14.72 -3.13
C ARG A 138 52.46 -14.72 -2.73
N TYR A 139 52.02 -13.67 -2.04
CA TYR A 139 50.71 -13.63 -1.37
C TYR A 139 49.90 -12.36 -1.67
N GLY A 140 50.45 -11.39 -2.42
CA GLY A 140 49.76 -10.14 -2.73
C GLY A 140 48.47 -10.33 -3.53
N ASP A 141 48.46 -11.34 -4.40
CA ASP A 141 47.34 -11.62 -5.31
C ASP A 141 46.31 -12.61 -4.73
N VAL A 142 46.63 -13.32 -3.64
CA VAL A 142 45.79 -14.40 -3.10
C VAL A 142 44.37 -13.92 -2.81
N MET A 143 44.22 -12.72 -2.23
CA MET A 143 42.89 -12.15 -1.96
C MET A 143 42.10 -11.83 -3.22
N TYR A 144 42.76 -11.31 -4.24
CA TYR A 144 42.12 -11.05 -5.53
C TYR A 144 41.75 -12.37 -6.23
N SER A 145 42.62 -13.39 -6.18
CA SER A 145 42.34 -14.72 -6.73
C SER A 145 41.14 -15.38 -6.05
N ILE A 146 41.01 -15.26 -4.72
CA ILE A 146 39.83 -15.72 -3.98
C ILE A 146 38.57 -15.00 -4.47
N VAL A 147 38.58 -13.66 -4.51
CA VAL A 147 37.42 -12.86 -4.94
C VAL A 147 37.02 -13.19 -6.38
N ASP A 148 37.98 -13.28 -7.30
CA ASP A 148 37.72 -13.52 -8.72
C ASP A 148 37.15 -14.92 -8.96
N THR A 149 37.69 -15.92 -8.26
CA THR A 149 37.22 -17.30 -8.34
C THR A 149 35.84 -17.44 -7.72
N GLU A 150 35.60 -16.81 -6.57
CA GLU A 150 34.27 -16.77 -5.96
C GLU A 150 33.23 -16.12 -6.90
N THR A 151 33.61 -15.00 -7.52
CA THR A 151 32.76 -14.30 -8.48
C THR A 151 32.48 -15.17 -9.71
N THR A 152 33.48 -15.92 -10.18
CA THR A 152 33.35 -16.83 -11.32
C THR A 152 32.38 -17.96 -11.01
N ILE A 153 32.54 -18.64 -9.86
CA ILE A 153 31.64 -19.71 -9.43
C ILE A 153 30.22 -19.16 -9.19
N MET A 154 30.09 -17.98 -8.58
CA MET A 154 28.80 -17.31 -8.42
C MET A 154 28.09 -17.09 -9.76
N ARG A 155 28.80 -16.55 -10.76
CA ARG A 155 28.25 -16.33 -12.11
C ARG A 155 27.86 -17.64 -12.79
N GLN A 156 28.65 -18.70 -12.61
CA GLN A 156 28.32 -20.03 -13.12
C GLN A 156 27.04 -20.58 -12.48
N LEU A 157 26.93 -20.48 -11.15
CA LEU A 157 25.72 -20.86 -10.42
C LEU A 157 24.50 -20.07 -10.91
N GLN A 158 24.62 -18.74 -11.02
CA GLN A 158 23.55 -17.88 -11.54
C GLN A 158 23.10 -18.29 -12.94
N ARG A 159 24.04 -18.51 -13.88
CA ARG A 159 23.72 -18.98 -15.23
C ARG A 159 22.94 -20.28 -15.21
N ARG A 160 23.34 -21.23 -14.35
CA ARG A 160 22.67 -22.52 -14.22
C ARG A 160 21.26 -22.39 -13.65
N LEU A 161 21.06 -21.51 -12.67
CA LEU A 161 19.74 -21.22 -12.09
C LEU A 161 18.82 -20.48 -13.07
N LEU A 162 19.36 -19.55 -13.85
CA LEU A 162 18.60 -18.72 -14.80
C LEU A 162 17.95 -19.52 -15.93
N ILE A 163 18.50 -20.68 -16.29
CA ILE A 163 17.86 -21.63 -17.24
C ILE A 163 16.45 -22.03 -16.75
N HIS A 164 16.25 -22.06 -15.43
CA HIS A 164 15.00 -22.45 -14.79
C HIS A 164 14.18 -21.26 -14.28
N ALA A 165 14.54 -20.03 -14.64
CA ALA A 165 13.89 -18.81 -14.15
C ALA A 165 12.38 -18.80 -14.39
N GLN A 166 11.92 -19.22 -15.57
CA GLN A 166 10.48 -19.24 -15.89
C GLN A 166 9.70 -20.23 -15.01
N SER A 167 10.31 -21.36 -14.63
CA SER A 167 9.68 -22.31 -13.71
C SER A 167 9.62 -21.77 -12.28
N LEU A 168 10.68 -21.08 -11.83
CA LEU A 168 10.70 -20.40 -10.53
C LEU A 168 9.66 -19.27 -10.44
N LEU A 169 9.54 -18.46 -11.50
CA LEU A 169 8.54 -17.39 -11.56
C LEU A 169 7.11 -17.93 -11.54
N ARG A 170 6.85 -19.01 -12.29
CA ARG A 170 5.54 -19.68 -12.26
C ARG A 170 5.20 -20.22 -10.86
N ALA A 171 6.15 -20.90 -10.21
CA ALA A 171 5.98 -21.40 -8.85
C ALA A 171 5.72 -20.25 -7.85
N SER A 172 6.46 -19.14 -7.98
CA SER A 172 6.31 -17.94 -7.14
C SER A 172 4.94 -17.26 -7.34
N GLN A 173 4.51 -17.06 -8.58
CA GLN A 173 3.20 -16.46 -8.90
C GLN A 173 2.05 -17.31 -8.35
N PHE A 174 2.14 -18.63 -8.51
CA PHE A 174 1.13 -19.54 -8.00
C PHE A 174 1.13 -19.59 -6.46
N ALA A 175 2.29 -19.54 -5.81
CA ALA A 175 2.38 -19.39 -4.36
C ALA A 175 1.73 -18.09 -3.87
N ALA A 176 1.95 -16.98 -4.57
CA ALA A 176 1.35 -15.68 -4.25
C ALA A 176 -0.19 -15.69 -4.43
N GLU A 177 -0.70 -16.37 -5.47
CA GLU A 177 -2.14 -16.56 -5.66
C GLU A 177 -2.76 -17.34 -4.50
N ILE A 178 -2.13 -18.45 -4.08
CA ILE A 178 -2.57 -19.23 -2.91
C ILE A 178 -2.57 -18.35 -1.65
N ASP A 179 -1.51 -17.59 -1.41
CA ASP A 179 -1.40 -16.71 -0.24
C ASP A 179 -2.51 -15.65 -0.22
N CYS A 180 -2.81 -15.05 -1.37
CA CYS A 180 -3.91 -14.10 -1.53
C CYS A 180 -5.28 -14.74 -1.22
N LEU A 181 -5.55 -15.92 -1.82
CA LEU A 181 -6.80 -16.66 -1.59
C LEU A 181 -6.96 -17.10 -0.12
N CYS A 182 -5.88 -17.58 0.50
CA CYS A 182 -5.85 -17.92 1.92
C CYS A 182 -6.10 -16.68 2.79
N SER A 183 -5.49 -15.55 2.48
CA SER A 183 -5.69 -14.29 3.19
C SER A 183 -7.14 -13.80 3.11
N LEU A 184 -7.77 -13.88 1.93
CA LEU A 184 -9.19 -13.58 1.76
C LEU A 184 -10.08 -14.51 2.58
N ALA A 185 -9.79 -15.82 2.58
CA ALA A 185 -10.54 -16.81 3.35
C ALA A 185 -10.41 -16.60 4.87
N ILE A 186 -9.22 -16.28 5.36
CA ILE A 186 -8.96 -15.98 6.78
C ILE A 186 -9.72 -14.71 7.18
N ALA A 187 -9.63 -13.64 6.39
CA ALA A 187 -10.37 -12.40 6.62
C ALA A 187 -11.88 -12.66 6.66
N ALA A 188 -12.40 -13.41 5.70
CA ALA A 188 -13.82 -13.77 5.63
C ALA A 188 -14.29 -14.56 6.86
N LYS A 189 -13.52 -15.57 7.27
CA LYS A 189 -13.83 -16.40 8.44
C LYS A 189 -13.80 -15.58 9.73
N SER A 190 -12.79 -14.74 9.92
CA SER A 190 -12.63 -13.93 11.14
C SER A 190 -13.75 -12.90 11.33
N LYS A 191 -14.35 -12.42 10.23
CA LYS A 191 -15.39 -11.37 10.24
C LYS A 191 -16.80 -11.88 9.90
N ASP A 192 -16.99 -13.20 9.81
CA ASP A 192 -18.25 -13.85 9.41
C ASP A 192 -18.82 -13.32 8.08
N TRP A 193 -17.97 -13.17 7.07
CA TRP A 193 -18.38 -12.77 5.72
C TRP A 193 -18.99 -13.96 4.97
N LYS A 194 -19.93 -13.67 4.07
CA LYS A 194 -20.67 -14.70 3.32
C LYS A 194 -20.30 -14.69 1.85
N LYS A 195 -20.40 -15.86 1.22
CA LYS A 195 -20.09 -16.03 -0.20
C LYS A 195 -21.16 -15.28 -1.03
N PRO A 196 -20.77 -14.32 -1.89
CA PRO A 196 -21.72 -13.67 -2.79
C PRO A 196 -22.15 -14.63 -3.91
N LYS A 197 -23.31 -14.37 -4.52
CA LYS A 197 -23.75 -15.03 -5.76
C LYS A 197 -23.62 -14.04 -6.91
N LEU A 198 -23.05 -14.49 -8.02
CA LEU A 198 -23.05 -13.71 -9.26
C LEU A 198 -24.42 -13.83 -9.93
N ALA A 199 -24.97 -12.71 -10.38
CA ALA A 199 -26.19 -12.66 -11.18
C ALA A 199 -25.86 -12.40 -12.65
N GLU A 200 -26.65 -13.01 -13.55
CA GLU A 200 -26.54 -12.80 -15.00
C GLU A 200 -27.37 -11.60 -15.48
N ASN A 201 -28.49 -11.33 -14.81
CA ASN A 201 -29.35 -10.16 -15.05
C ASN A 201 -28.84 -8.97 -14.25
N ASP A 202 -28.89 -7.74 -14.77
CA ASP A 202 -28.41 -6.54 -14.05
C ASP A 202 -29.11 -6.39 -12.69
N LEU A 203 -28.45 -6.80 -11.60
CA LEU A 203 -29.02 -6.90 -10.26
C LEU A 203 -27.93 -6.64 -9.23
N ILE A 204 -28.21 -5.74 -8.31
CA ILE A 204 -27.41 -5.51 -7.11
C ILE A 204 -28.36 -5.65 -5.92
N ARG A 205 -28.25 -6.77 -5.21
CA ARG A 205 -29.02 -7.05 -3.99
C ARG A 205 -28.08 -7.38 -2.86
N ILE A 206 -28.03 -6.51 -1.86
CA ILE A 206 -27.18 -6.64 -0.67
C ILE A 206 -28.09 -6.62 0.55
N ARG A 207 -28.23 -7.76 1.23
CA ARG A 207 -29.02 -7.88 2.46
C ARG A 207 -28.11 -7.79 3.68
N SER A 208 -28.47 -6.91 4.62
CA SER A 208 -27.77 -6.76 5.90
C SER A 208 -26.27 -6.48 5.72
N GLY A 209 -25.93 -5.67 4.71
CA GLY A 209 -24.55 -5.29 4.38
C GLY A 209 -23.92 -4.41 5.44
N ARG A 210 -22.60 -4.50 5.57
CA ARG A 210 -21.78 -3.78 6.54
C ARG A 210 -20.55 -3.20 5.84
N HIS A 211 -20.07 -2.06 6.31
CA HIS A 211 -18.85 -1.46 5.76
C HIS A 211 -17.59 -2.26 6.19
N PRO A 212 -16.77 -2.78 5.26
CA PRO A 212 -15.70 -3.75 5.59
C PRO A 212 -14.54 -3.19 6.43
N ILE A 213 -14.33 -1.87 6.36
CA ILE A 213 -13.22 -1.15 7.03
C ILE A 213 -13.70 -0.41 8.29
N GLN A 214 -15.02 -0.37 8.56
CA GLN A 214 -15.51 0.36 9.72
C GLN A 214 -14.96 -0.29 11.00
N LYS A 215 -14.24 0.52 11.81
CA LYS A 215 -13.48 0.05 12.97
C LYS A 215 -14.37 -0.77 13.90
N THR A 216 -13.88 -1.95 14.30
CA THR A 216 -14.45 -2.82 15.35
C THR A 216 -14.62 -2.13 16.72
N ARG A 217 -14.18 -0.87 16.86
CA ARG A 217 -14.38 -0.03 18.06
C ARG A 217 -15.83 0.43 18.25
N CYS A 218 -16.67 0.42 17.20
CA CYS A 218 -18.10 0.68 17.37
C CYS A 218 -18.79 -0.60 17.85
N LYS A 219 -19.45 -0.55 19.02
CA LYS A 219 -20.13 -1.70 19.64
C LYS A 219 -21.29 -2.28 18.81
N SER A 220 -21.82 -1.51 17.87
CA SER A 220 -22.88 -1.95 16.95
C SER A 220 -22.65 -1.39 15.56
N ILE A 221 -22.32 -2.26 14.60
CA ILE A 221 -22.33 -1.92 13.17
C ILE A 221 -23.77 -2.11 12.68
N ILE A 222 -24.40 -1.03 12.23
CA ILE A 222 -25.75 -1.07 11.67
C ILE A 222 -25.68 -1.72 10.29
N LYS A 223 -26.56 -2.69 10.06
CA LYS A 223 -26.64 -3.46 8.81
C LYS A 223 -27.67 -2.80 7.91
N ASN A 224 -27.34 -2.56 6.65
CA ASN A 224 -28.22 -1.90 5.69
C ASN A 224 -28.52 -2.77 4.47
N LEU A 225 -29.73 -2.64 3.93
CA LEU A 225 -30.17 -3.28 2.69
C LEU A 225 -29.91 -2.34 1.51
N PHE A 226 -29.47 -2.87 0.37
CA PHE A 226 -29.47 -2.16 -0.91
C PHE A 226 -30.07 -3.07 -2.00
N TYR A 227 -30.89 -2.48 -2.87
CA TYR A 227 -31.52 -3.16 -3.99
C TYR A 227 -31.57 -2.24 -5.22
N ALA A 228 -31.09 -2.74 -6.35
CA ALA A 228 -31.28 -2.14 -7.67
C ALA A 228 -31.32 -3.26 -8.72
N ASP A 229 -32.17 -3.16 -9.73
CA ASP A 229 -32.30 -4.17 -10.78
C ASP A 229 -32.36 -3.55 -12.20
N ALA A 230 -32.56 -4.39 -13.20
CA ALA A 230 -32.51 -3.98 -14.59
C ALA A 230 -33.59 -2.96 -14.98
N SER A 231 -34.76 -3.08 -14.35
CA SER A 231 -35.98 -2.35 -14.69
C SER A 231 -36.32 -1.26 -13.66
N ASN A 232 -35.86 -1.43 -12.43
CA ASN A 232 -36.22 -0.62 -11.27
C ASN A 232 -34.97 -0.14 -10.53
N HIS A 233 -35.08 1.05 -9.95
CA HIS A 233 -34.12 1.61 -8.99
C HIS A 233 -32.69 1.77 -9.54
N ARG A 234 -32.57 2.02 -10.86
CA ARG A 234 -31.29 2.33 -11.53
C ARG A 234 -30.64 3.57 -10.93
N ILE A 235 -31.43 4.60 -10.62
CA ILE A 235 -30.97 5.80 -9.92
C ILE A 235 -31.49 5.78 -8.49
N THR A 236 -30.59 5.97 -7.52
CA THR A 236 -30.87 6.02 -6.09
C THR A 236 -30.53 7.39 -5.56
N PHE A 237 -31.52 8.16 -5.12
CA PHE A 237 -31.28 9.35 -4.33
C PHE A 237 -31.18 8.99 -2.86
N LEU A 238 -30.08 9.40 -2.22
CA LEU A 238 -29.83 9.20 -0.80
C LEU A 238 -29.84 10.56 -0.09
N THR A 239 -30.73 10.71 0.89
CA THR A 239 -30.87 11.91 1.69
C THR A 239 -30.62 11.66 3.17
N GLY A 240 -30.48 12.73 3.94
CA GLY A 240 -30.32 12.66 5.38
C GLY A 240 -29.28 13.65 5.91
N PRO A 241 -29.30 13.94 7.22
CA PRO A 241 -28.45 14.94 7.83
C PRO A 241 -26.95 14.68 7.65
N ASN A 242 -26.12 15.71 7.80
CA ASN A 242 -24.68 15.52 7.88
C ASN A 242 -24.29 14.69 9.11
N GLY A 243 -23.33 13.79 8.95
CA GLY A 243 -22.96 12.84 9.99
C GLY A 243 -23.90 11.64 10.16
N SER A 244 -24.98 11.53 9.36
CA SER A 244 -25.91 10.38 9.40
C SER A 244 -25.38 9.08 8.79
N GLY A 245 -24.24 9.11 8.10
CA GLY A 245 -23.59 7.92 7.52
C GLY A 245 -23.81 7.71 6.02
N LYS A 246 -24.31 8.72 5.27
CA LYS A 246 -24.53 8.64 3.81
C LYS A 246 -23.31 8.12 3.04
N SER A 247 -22.16 8.78 3.19
CA SER A 247 -20.89 8.41 2.53
C SER A 247 -20.44 7.00 2.91
N THR A 248 -20.60 6.61 4.19
CA THR A 248 -20.30 5.26 4.66
C THR A 248 -21.19 4.21 4.00
N TYR A 249 -22.48 4.49 3.84
CA TYR A 249 -23.40 3.58 3.18
C TYR A 249 -23.10 3.42 1.68
N MET A 250 -22.79 4.52 0.98
CA MET A 250 -22.43 4.47 -0.43
C MET A 250 -21.11 3.72 -0.67
N ASN A 251 -20.09 4.01 0.12
CA ASN A 251 -18.81 3.28 0.06
C ASN A 251 -18.97 1.81 0.43
N GLN A 252 -19.89 1.48 1.36
CA GLN A 252 -20.22 0.09 1.67
C GLN A 252 -20.74 -0.65 0.43
N ILE A 253 -21.64 -0.06 -0.34
CA ILE A 253 -22.17 -0.69 -1.57
C ILE A 253 -21.03 -0.94 -2.56
N ALA A 254 -20.23 0.08 -2.85
CA ALA A 254 -19.10 0.00 -3.79
C ALA A 254 -18.07 -1.07 -3.36
N LEU A 255 -17.70 -1.10 -2.08
CA LEU A 255 -16.73 -2.06 -1.55
C LEU A 255 -17.26 -3.50 -1.57
N ILE A 256 -18.55 -3.73 -1.30
CA ILE A 256 -19.15 -5.07 -1.38
C ILE A 256 -19.14 -5.57 -2.82
N ILE A 257 -19.42 -4.71 -3.80
CA ILE A 257 -19.36 -5.05 -5.23
C ILE A 257 -17.91 -5.35 -5.64
N TYR A 258 -16.97 -4.49 -5.25
CA TYR A 258 -15.54 -4.70 -5.50
C TYR A 258 -15.04 -6.04 -4.93
N LEU A 259 -15.35 -6.33 -3.67
CA LEU A 259 -15.00 -7.60 -3.02
C LEU A 259 -15.59 -8.80 -3.76
N THR A 260 -16.82 -8.67 -4.28
CA THR A 260 -17.44 -9.73 -5.09
C THR A 260 -16.68 -9.98 -6.39
N GLN A 261 -16.26 -8.91 -7.09
CA GLN A 261 -15.56 -9.01 -8.37
C GLN A 261 -14.12 -9.54 -8.26
N ILE A 262 -13.44 -9.30 -7.13
CA ILE A 262 -12.12 -9.90 -6.87
C ILE A 262 -12.20 -11.35 -6.35
N GLY A 263 -13.41 -11.93 -6.26
CA GLY A 263 -13.62 -13.31 -5.80
C GLY A 263 -13.62 -13.50 -4.28
N SER A 264 -13.70 -12.42 -3.50
CA SER A 264 -13.77 -12.49 -2.04
C SER A 264 -15.19 -12.79 -1.54
N TYR A 265 -15.27 -13.28 -0.31
CA TYR A 265 -16.50 -13.22 0.49
C TYR A 265 -16.78 -11.76 0.87
N VAL A 266 -18.03 -11.46 1.22
CA VAL A 266 -18.48 -10.09 1.46
C VAL A 266 -19.10 -9.88 2.84
N PRO A 267 -19.02 -8.66 3.41
CA PRO A 267 -19.61 -8.30 4.70
C PRO A 267 -21.14 -8.12 4.62
N ALA A 268 -21.89 -9.16 4.28
CA ALA A 268 -23.36 -9.16 4.20
C ALA A 268 -23.94 -10.51 4.62
N GLU A 269 -25.22 -10.56 4.99
CA GLU A 269 -25.91 -11.85 5.22
C GLU A 269 -26.21 -12.56 3.89
N GLU A 270 -26.52 -11.78 2.86
CA GLU A 270 -26.71 -12.26 1.50
C GLU A 270 -26.29 -11.17 0.52
N ALA A 271 -25.58 -11.53 -0.55
CA ALA A 271 -25.27 -10.64 -1.65
C ALA A 271 -25.46 -11.37 -2.97
N VAL A 272 -26.23 -10.77 -3.88
CA VAL A 272 -26.44 -11.22 -5.26
C VAL A 272 -26.14 -10.04 -6.16
N ILE A 273 -25.03 -10.12 -6.90
CA ILE A 273 -24.43 -8.97 -7.59
C ILE A 273 -24.04 -9.38 -8.99
N SER A 274 -24.44 -8.58 -9.97
CA SER A 274 -23.98 -8.71 -11.35
C SER A 274 -22.62 -8.05 -11.51
N PRO A 275 -21.69 -8.64 -12.28
CA PRO A 275 -20.41 -8.02 -12.57
C PRO A 275 -20.60 -6.64 -13.21
N LEU A 276 -19.87 -5.65 -12.70
CA LEU A 276 -19.84 -4.29 -13.21
C LEU A 276 -18.56 -4.05 -14.02
N ASP A 277 -18.67 -3.21 -15.05
CA ASP A 277 -17.53 -2.85 -15.91
C ASP A 277 -16.67 -1.77 -15.23
N ALA A 278 -17.31 -0.88 -14.46
CA ALA A 278 -16.65 0.23 -13.78
C ALA A 278 -17.42 0.68 -12.53
N ILE A 279 -16.66 1.13 -11.52
CA ILE A 279 -17.17 1.81 -10.33
C ILE A 279 -16.54 3.20 -10.28
N TYR A 280 -17.35 4.24 -10.48
CA TYR A 280 -16.91 5.64 -10.37
C TYR A 280 -17.35 6.20 -9.02
N ILE A 281 -16.41 6.77 -8.27
CA ILE A 281 -16.68 7.45 -7.00
C ILE A 281 -16.35 8.93 -7.18
N LEU A 282 -17.37 9.76 -7.11
CA LEU A 282 -17.34 11.20 -7.36
C LEU A 282 -17.63 11.91 -6.04
N THR A 283 -16.58 12.16 -5.27
CA THR A 283 -16.66 12.82 -3.95
C THR A 283 -16.14 14.25 -4.05
N GLY A 284 -16.86 15.22 -3.49
CA GLY A 284 -16.44 16.63 -3.46
C GLY A 284 -15.28 16.94 -2.52
N THR A 285 -14.84 15.98 -1.70
CA THR A 285 -13.70 16.14 -0.79
C THR A 285 -12.48 15.44 -1.36
N GLY A 286 -11.84 16.09 -2.34
CA GLY A 286 -10.46 15.79 -2.70
C GLY A 286 -9.56 16.05 -1.48
N SER A 287 -8.75 15.05 -1.15
CA SER A 287 -7.74 15.08 -0.10
C SER A 287 -6.79 16.27 -0.23
N GLU A 288 -6.48 16.88 0.92
CA GLU A 288 -5.30 17.69 1.25
C GLU A 288 -4.90 18.83 0.29
N LYS A 289 -5.21 20.06 0.71
CA LYS A 289 -4.43 21.29 0.41
C LYS A 289 -4.15 21.59 -1.07
N GLU A 290 -5.11 21.38 -1.95
CA GLU A 290 -5.11 22.06 -3.25
C GLU A 290 -6.22 23.11 -3.27
N ASP A 291 -5.95 24.28 -3.87
CA ASP A 291 -6.86 25.42 -3.93
C ASP A 291 -8.30 24.98 -4.31
N ASP A 292 -9.33 25.53 -3.65
CA ASP A 292 -10.74 25.12 -3.82
C ASP A 292 -11.22 25.07 -5.28
N TYR A 293 -10.57 25.84 -6.17
CA TYR A 293 -10.82 25.85 -7.62
C TYR A 293 -10.36 24.56 -8.33
N SER A 294 -9.23 23.97 -7.94
CA SER A 294 -8.71 22.74 -8.56
C SER A 294 -9.53 21.51 -8.14
N ALA A 295 -10.02 21.47 -6.91
CA ALA A 295 -10.88 20.39 -6.42
C ALA A 295 -12.20 20.30 -7.23
N TYR A 296 -12.82 21.44 -7.51
CA TYR A 296 -14.02 21.50 -8.34
C TYR A 296 -13.77 21.03 -9.78
N ILE A 297 -12.72 21.55 -10.43
CA ILE A 297 -12.37 21.16 -11.81
C ILE A 297 -12.02 19.66 -11.88
N SER A 298 -11.32 19.13 -10.88
CA SER A 298 -11.00 17.71 -10.78
C SER A 298 -12.25 16.85 -10.61
N ALA A 299 -13.21 17.30 -9.79
CA ALA A 299 -14.50 16.62 -9.65
C ALA A 299 -15.29 16.62 -10.97
N LEU A 300 -15.32 17.75 -11.70
CA LEU A 300 -15.93 17.83 -13.03
C LEU A 300 -15.22 16.94 -14.05
N HIS A 301 -13.89 16.85 -14.01
CA HIS A 301 -13.14 15.96 -14.88
C HIS A 301 -13.53 14.49 -14.60
N SER A 302 -13.65 14.12 -13.33
CA SER A 302 -14.09 12.78 -12.91
C SER A 302 -15.52 12.47 -13.37
N VAL A 303 -16.44 13.44 -13.23
CA VAL A 303 -17.82 13.35 -13.76
C VAL A 303 -17.79 13.19 -15.27
N SER A 304 -16.98 13.97 -15.99
CA SER A 304 -16.86 13.90 -17.45
C SER A 304 -16.41 12.51 -17.90
N VAL A 305 -15.40 11.93 -17.24
CA VAL A 305 -14.94 10.56 -17.53
C VAL A 305 -16.07 9.55 -17.31
N ALA A 306 -16.79 9.64 -16.21
CA ALA A 306 -17.91 8.76 -15.90
C ALA A 306 -19.08 8.88 -16.89
N LEU A 307 -19.34 10.09 -17.43
CA LEU A 307 -20.46 10.35 -18.34
C LEU A 307 -20.12 10.16 -19.83
N ARG A 308 -18.84 10.03 -20.22
CA ARG A 308 -18.44 9.85 -21.63
C ARG A 308 -18.92 8.53 -22.22
N THR A 309 -18.83 7.44 -21.47
CA THR A 309 -19.20 6.09 -21.95
C THR A 309 -19.81 5.23 -20.85
N PRO A 310 -20.91 5.66 -20.21
CA PRO A 310 -21.59 4.83 -19.22
C PRO A 310 -22.25 3.62 -19.90
N THR A 311 -22.08 2.44 -19.29
CA THR A 311 -22.80 1.22 -19.67
C THR A 311 -23.86 0.91 -18.60
N LYS A 312 -24.88 0.09 -18.90
CA LYS A 312 -25.83 -0.40 -17.86
C LYS A 312 -25.18 -1.16 -16.69
N ARG A 313 -23.90 -1.52 -16.83
CA ARG A 313 -23.07 -2.19 -15.83
C ARG A 313 -22.05 -1.25 -15.19
N THR A 314 -22.23 0.06 -15.31
CA THR A 314 -21.47 1.04 -14.55
C THR A 314 -22.19 1.35 -13.23
N LEU A 315 -21.45 1.47 -12.12
CA LEU A 315 -21.92 2.09 -10.87
C LEU A 315 -21.31 3.47 -10.71
N LEU A 316 -22.15 4.49 -10.61
CA LEU A 316 -21.78 5.85 -10.26
C LEU A 316 -22.17 6.13 -8.80
N VAL A 317 -21.20 6.53 -7.99
CA VAL A 317 -21.43 7.00 -6.62
C VAL A 317 -21.11 8.50 -6.60
N MET A 318 -22.11 9.33 -6.32
CA MET A 318 -21.95 10.78 -6.24
C MET A 318 -22.20 11.24 -4.81
N ASP A 319 -21.17 11.80 -4.18
CA ASP A 319 -21.23 12.33 -2.82
C ASP A 319 -20.78 13.79 -2.81
N GLU A 320 -21.75 14.70 -2.77
CA GLU A 320 -21.48 16.15 -2.66
C GLU A 320 -20.45 16.66 -3.69
N PHE A 321 -20.49 16.16 -4.93
CA PHE A 321 -19.40 16.30 -5.92
C PHE A 321 -19.04 17.74 -6.34
N ALA A 322 -19.73 18.77 -5.85
CA ALA A 322 -19.36 20.17 -6.05
C ALA A 322 -20.00 21.10 -5.00
N SER A 323 -19.52 21.03 -3.75
CA SER A 323 -20.01 21.84 -2.63
C SER A 323 -19.68 23.35 -2.71
N VAL A 324 -18.80 23.76 -3.64
CA VAL A 324 -18.27 25.14 -3.77
C VAL A 324 -19.10 26.02 -4.73
N ILE A 325 -20.05 25.46 -5.48
CA ILE A 325 -20.89 26.21 -6.44
C ILE A 325 -22.11 26.81 -5.74
N ASP A 326 -22.68 27.88 -6.33
CA ASP A 326 -24.05 28.28 -6.04
C ASP A 326 -25.01 27.09 -6.11
N LYS A 327 -25.92 27.03 -5.14
CA LYS A 327 -26.85 25.91 -4.97
C LYS A 327 -27.73 25.75 -6.20
N TRP A 328 -28.12 26.84 -6.85
CA TRP A 328 -28.98 26.77 -8.03
C TRP A 328 -28.30 26.09 -9.21
N GLU A 329 -27.05 26.46 -9.51
CA GLU A 329 -26.26 25.83 -10.57
C GLU A 329 -25.96 24.36 -10.27
N LEU A 330 -25.59 24.03 -9.02
CA LEU A 330 -25.37 22.65 -8.61
C LEU A 330 -26.60 21.77 -8.83
N ASN A 331 -27.79 22.30 -8.51
CA ASN A 331 -29.05 21.58 -8.73
C ASN A 331 -29.35 21.40 -10.21
N ALA A 332 -29.16 22.45 -11.00
CA ALA A 332 -29.38 22.41 -12.43
C ALA A 332 -28.47 21.36 -13.09
N LEU A 333 -27.19 21.37 -12.75
CA LEU A 333 -26.22 20.41 -13.27
C LEU A 333 -26.54 18.98 -12.83
N THR A 334 -26.82 18.76 -11.54
CA THR A 334 -27.18 17.44 -11.02
C THR A 334 -28.46 16.91 -11.68
N THR A 335 -29.46 17.78 -11.86
CA THR A 335 -30.72 17.42 -12.53
C THR A 335 -30.46 17.04 -13.98
N ALA A 336 -29.75 17.87 -14.74
CA ALA A 336 -29.40 17.59 -16.13
C ALA A 336 -28.60 16.28 -16.28
N MET A 337 -27.67 16.00 -15.35
CA MET A 337 -26.91 14.75 -15.32
C MET A 337 -27.81 13.54 -15.08
N VAL A 338 -28.73 13.60 -14.10
CA VAL A 338 -29.65 12.48 -13.85
C VAL A 338 -30.61 12.27 -15.02
N GLU A 339 -31.14 13.34 -15.62
CA GLU A 339 -31.97 13.25 -16.82
C GLU A 339 -31.20 12.62 -17.98
N PHE A 340 -29.95 13.06 -18.20
CA PHE A 340 -29.08 12.45 -19.19
C PHE A 340 -28.93 10.94 -18.96
N LEU A 341 -28.62 10.52 -17.73
CA LEU A 341 -28.46 9.10 -17.38
C LEU A 341 -29.76 8.30 -17.57
N LEU A 342 -30.91 8.86 -17.22
CA LEU A 342 -32.23 8.21 -17.38
C LEU A 342 -32.67 8.12 -18.85
N ASN A 343 -32.20 9.03 -19.69
CA ASN A 343 -32.48 9.07 -21.13
C ASN A 343 -31.55 8.18 -21.95
N LEU A 344 -30.47 7.66 -21.35
CA LEU A 344 -29.71 6.57 -21.94
C LEU A 344 -30.63 5.35 -22.08
N GLY A 345 -30.68 4.76 -23.28
CA GLY A 345 -31.43 3.51 -23.48
C GLY A 345 -30.99 2.39 -22.52
N GLU A 346 -29.72 2.40 -22.14
CA GLU A 346 -29.11 1.52 -21.15
C GLU A 346 -28.65 2.34 -19.92
N CYS A 347 -29.58 2.60 -18.99
CA CYS A 347 -29.30 3.40 -17.79
C CYS A 347 -28.33 2.68 -16.82
N PRO A 348 -27.21 3.30 -16.39
CA PRO A 348 -26.30 2.74 -15.39
C PRO A 348 -26.93 2.70 -13.99
N PHE A 349 -26.25 2.04 -13.06
CA PHE A 349 -26.55 2.19 -11.64
C PHE A 349 -25.95 3.49 -11.10
N ALA A 350 -26.73 4.29 -10.37
CA ALA A 350 -26.23 5.48 -9.70
C ALA A 350 -26.75 5.57 -8.26
N VAL A 351 -25.88 5.94 -7.33
CA VAL A 351 -26.22 6.29 -5.95
C VAL A 351 -25.75 7.71 -5.69
N ILE A 352 -26.69 8.62 -5.49
CA ILE A 352 -26.46 10.06 -5.44
C ILE A 352 -26.89 10.58 -4.07
N ALA A 353 -25.92 10.95 -3.23
CA ALA A 353 -26.21 11.67 -2.00
C ALA A 353 -26.45 13.15 -2.29
N THR A 354 -27.57 13.68 -1.79
CA THR A 354 -27.94 15.08 -1.99
C THR A 354 -28.55 15.70 -0.74
N HIS A 355 -28.23 16.96 -0.53
CA HIS A 355 -28.89 17.84 0.44
C HIS A 355 -29.97 18.71 -0.20
N ASN A 356 -30.12 18.60 -1.53
CA ASN A 356 -31.11 19.36 -2.24
C ASN A 356 -32.42 18.58 -2.33
N TYR A 357 -33.41 18.97 -1.52
CA TYR A 357 -34.72 18.35 -1.52
C TYR A 357 -35.58 18.77 -2.74
N GLY A 358 -35.23 19.87 -3.41
CA GLY A 358 -35.92 20.36 -4.60
C GLY A 358 -35.78 19.42 -5.80
N ILE A 359 -34.57 18.88 -6.04
CA ILE A 359 -34.34 17.94 -7.14
C ILE A 359 -35.14 16.64 -6.96
N LEU A 360 -35.39 16.21 -5.72
CA LEU A 360 -36.11 14.97 -5.45
C LEU A 360 -37.54 15.03 -5.98
N LYS A 361 -38.20 16.19 -5.87
CA LYS A 361 -39.56 16.43 -6.37
C LYS A 361 -39.62 16.33 -7.89
N HIS A 362 -38.59 16.84 -8.59
CA HIS A 362 -38.50 16.81 -10.05
C HIS A 362 -38.53 15.37 -10.59
N PHE A 363 -37.84 14.44 -9.93
CA PHE A 363 -37.75 13.05 -10.37
C PHE A 363 -38.88 12.14 -9.88
N GLN A 364 -39.84 12.63 -9.07
CA GLN A 364 -40.94 11.79 -8.56
C GLN A 364 -41.79 11.21 -9.70
N VAL A 365 -41.85 11.91 -10.84
CA VAL A 365 -42.54 11.48 -12.05
C VAL A 365 -41.76 10.44 -12.87
N SER A 366 -40.49 10.17 -12.54
CA SER A 366 -39.61 9.26 -13.29
C SER A 366 -39.92 7.77 -13.09
N GLY A 367 -40.94 7.45 -12.31
CA GLY A 367 -41.48 6.11 -12.15
C GLY A 367 -40.52 5.17 -11.40
N PRO A 368 -40.58 3.84 -11.66
CA PRO A 368 -39.89 2.85 -10.85
C PRO A 368 -38.37 2.82 -11.07
N ARG A 369 -37.84 3.56 -12.06
CA ARG A 369 -36.40 3.63 -12.34
C ARG A 369 -35.63 4.42 -11.28
N VAL A 370 -36.31 5.29 -10.53
CA VAL A 370 -35.71 6.12 -9.48
C VAL A 370 -36.22 5.65 -8.12
N GLN A 371 -35.29 5.39 -7.18
CA GLN A 371 -35.60 5.10 -5.80
C GLN A 371 -35.11 6.20 -4.86
N TYR A 372 -35.80 6.35 -3.73
CA TYR A 372 -35.53 7.36 -2.72
C TYR A 372 -35.27 6.72 -1.37
N LEU A 373 -34.06 6.96 -0.89
CA LEU A 373 -33.58 6.48 0.40
C LEU A 373 -33.26 7.67 1.29
N THR A 374 -33.51 7.52 2.58
CA THR A 374 -33.12 8.49 3.60
C THR A 374 -32.50 7.80 4.80
N MET A 375 -31.50 8.45 5.41
CA MET A 375 -30.91 8.00 6.67
C MET A 375 -31.88 8.31 7.81
N LYS A 376 -32.31 7.28 8.53
CA LYS A 376 -33.28 7.37 9.61
C LYS A 376 -32.75 8.19 10.77
N THR A 377 -33.56 9.14 11.20
CA THR A 377 -33.31 9.99 12.37
C THR A 377 -34.44 9.82 13.39
N THR A 378 -34.13 10.14 14.64
CA THR A 378 -35.13 10.22 15.70
C THR A 378 -34.77 11.35 16.66
N THR A 379 -35.75 11.88 17.39
CA THR A 379 -35.50 12.89 18.41
C THR A 379 -35.61 12.25 19.79
N HIS A 380 -34.55 12.34 20.58
CA HIS A 380 -34.51 11.85 21.95
C HIS A 380 -34.01 12.96 22.87
N GLU A 381 -34.74 13.25 23.95
CA GLU A 381 -34.40 14.33 24.89
C GLU A 381 -34.15 15.69 24.21
N GLY A 382 -34.92 15.98 23.15
CA GLY A 382 -34.79 17.22 22.38
C GLY A 382 -33.53 17.32 21.49
N LYS A 383 -32.77 16.22 21.35
CA LYS A 383 -31.62 16.07 20.46
C LYS A 383 -31.94 15.15 19.28
N LEU A 384 -31.47 15.53 18.09
CA LEU A 384 -31.57 14.69 16.89
C LEU A 384 -30.52 13.57 16.92
N LEU A 385 -30.94 12.31 16.90
CA LEU A 385 -30.08 11.14 16.83
C LEU A 385 -30.13 10.52 15.43
N CYS A 386 -28.96 10.24 14.87
CA CYS A 386 -28.83 9.48 13.62
C CYS A 386 -28.75 7.99 13.96
N LEU A 387 -29.63 7.18 13.37
CA LEU A 387 -29.66 5.73 13.63
C LEU A 387 -28.75 4.93 12.70
N TYR A 388 -28.15 5.57 11.70
CA TYR A 388 -27.31 4.96 10.65
C TYR A 388 -28.00 3.84 9.85
N GLU A 389 -29.34 3.75 9.96
CA GLU A 389 -30.22 2.85 9.25
C GLU A 389 -30.80 3.56 8.02
N VAL A 390 -30.78 2.92 6.87
CA VAL A 390 -31.37 3.41 5.63
C VAL A 390 -32.82 2.97 5.53
N THR A 391 -33.72 3.90 5.19
CA THR A 391 -35.15 3.63 4.99
C THR A 391 -35.64 4.22 3.68
N ASN A 392 -36.66 3.61 3.07
CA ASN A 392 -37.33 4.17 1.90
C ASN A 392 -38.06 5.46 2.30
N GLY A 393 -37.89 6.51 1.51
CA GLY A 393 -38.61 7.76 1.71
C GLY A 393 -37.92 8.98 1.12
N ILE A 394 -38.70 10.04 1.02
CA ILE A 394 -38.25 11.36 0.60
C ILE A 394 -38.32 12.26 1.84
N THR A 395 -37.19 12.81 2.25
CA THR A 395 -37.17 13.86 3.26
C THR A 395 -37.45 15.20 2.59
N SER A 396 -38.28 16.05 3.21
CA SER A 396 -38.63 17.37 2.67
C SER A 396 -37.87 18.52 3.33
N GLU A 397 -37.25 18.29 4.49
CA GLU A 397 -36.66 19.34 5.31
C GLU A 397 -35.21 19.06 5.71
N SER A 398 -34.43 20.14 5.81
CA SER A 398 -33.06 20.07 6.31
C SER A 398 -33.02 20.07 7.83
N GLU A 399 -32.39 19.04 8.39
CA GLU A 399 -32.13 18.88 9.81
C GLU A 399 -30.86 19.61 10.29
N ALA A 400 -30.27 20.47 9.45
CA ALA A 400 -29.00 21.14 9.77
C ALA A 400 -29.07 22.01 11.05
N ILE A 401 -30.18 22.73 11.26
CA ILE A 401 -30.39 23.55 12.47
C ILE A 401 -30.54 22.66 13.72
N ALA A 402 -31.17 21.49 13.59
CA ALA A 402 -31.28 20.53 14.68
C ALA A 402 -29.92 19.93 15.06
N ILE A 403 -29.06 19.64 14.07
CA ILE A 403 -27.66 19.24 14.31
C ILE A 403 -26.88 20.36 15.02
N ALA A 404 -27.04 21.61 14.58
CA ALA A 404 -26.39 22.75 15.21
C ALA A 404 -26.80 22.88 16.69
N LYS A 405 -28.09 22.69 16.98
CA LYS A 405 -28.60 22.63 18.36
C LYS A 405 -27.94 21.50 19.16
N ASN A 406 -27.78 20.31 18.59
CA ASN A 406 -27.13 19.18 19.26
C ASN A 406 -25.67 19.43 19.61
N ILE A 407 -24.94 20.16 18.76
CA ILE A 407 -23.54 20.53 18.97
C ILE A 407 -23.41 21.55 20.13
N GLY A 408 -24.51 22.22 20.50
CA GLY A 408 -24.55 23.15 21.63
C GLY A 408 -24.47 24.62 21.21
N LEU A 409 -24.89 24.96 19.97
CA LEU A 409 -25.02 26.37 19.60
C LEU A 409 -26.04 27.08 20.52
N PRO A 410 -25.80 28.37 20.88
CA PRO A 410 -26.69 29.10 21.78
C PRO A 410 -28.15 29.12 21.27
N LEU A 411 -29.11 28.93 22.18
CA LEU A 411 -30.53 28.85 21.82
C LEU A 411 -31.03 30.08 21.06
N GLY A 412 -30.58 31.29 21.43
CA GLY A 412 -30.94 32.51 20.71
C GLY A 412 -30.47 32.53 19.24
N VAL A 413 -29.36 31.85 18.90
CA VAL A 413 -28.91 31.68 17.51
C VAL A 413 -29.80 30.68 16.79
N ILE A 414 -30.17 29.59 17.44
CA ILE A 414 -31.04 28.55 16.88
C ILE A 414 -32.45 29.12 16.59
N GLU A 415 -33.03 29.84 17.55
CA GLU A 415 -34.33 30.51 17.39
C GLU A 415 -34.30 31.48 16.21
N ARG A 416 -33.28 32.33 16.15
CA ARG A 416 -33.12 33.28 15.04
C ARG A 416 -32.95 32.57 13.70
N ALA A 417 -32.19 31.47 13.65
CA ALA A 417 -32.01 30.69 12.43
C ALA A 417 -33.33 30.05 11.95
N LEU A 418 -34.17 29.57 12.87
CA LEU A 418 -35.49 29.02 12.55
C LEU A 418 -36.44 30.09 12.01
N GLU A 419 -36.45 31.30 12.60
CA GLU A 419 -37.21 32.44 12.10
C GLU A 419 -36.83 32.79 10.65
N LEU A 420 -35.52 32.90 10.39
CA LEU A 420 -35.00 33.25 9.07
C LEU A 420 -35.31 32.16 8.02
N ARG A 421 -35.22 30.88 8.40
CA ARG A 421 -35.57 29.75 7.52
C ARG A 421 -37.03 29.80 7.08
N ASN A 422 -37.94 30.15 7.99
CA ASN A 422 -39.38 30.19 7.73
C ASN A 422 -39.81 31.47 6.99
N SER A 423 -38.94 32.48 6.87
CA SER A 423 -39.20 33.76 6.19
C SER A 423 -38.16 34.07 5.09
N PRO A 424 -38.04 33.23 4.04
CA PRO A 424 -36.94 33.31 3.05
C PRO A 424 -36.90 34.60 2.20
N GLY A 425 -37.96 35.43 2.23
CA GLY A 425 -38.04 36.69 1.48
C GLY A 425 -37.67 37.96 2.26
N VAL A 426 -37.40 37.86 3.58
CA VAL A 426 -37.18 39.05 4.43
C VAL A 426 -35.89 38.87 5.24
N MET A 427 -34.74 38.99 4.58
CA MET A 427 -33.52 39.41 5.27
C MET A 427 -33.57 40.92 5.57
N ASN A 428 -34.64 41.40 6.23
CA ASN A 428 -34.55 42.66 6.96
C ASN A 428 -33.70 42.37 8.20
N VAL A 429 -32.38 42.49 8.03
CA VAL A 429 -31.41 42.46 9.11
C VAL A 429 -31.60 43.72 9.93
N LYS A 430 -32.60 43.72 10.83
CA LYS A 430 -32.55 44.60 12.00
C LYS A 430 -31.41 44.05 12.87
N PHE A 431 -30.22 44.64 12.76
CA PHE A 431 -29.18 44.46 13.76
C PHE A 431 -29.79 44.81 15.11
N VAL A 432 -30.05 43.80 15.94
CA VAL A 432 -30.40 44.02 17.34
C VAL A 432 -29.14 44.54 18.00
N GLN A 433 -29.05 45.87 18.20
CA GLN A 433 -27.96 46.45 18.96
C GLN A 433 -27.90 45.78 20.34
N PRO A 434 -26.71 45.42 20.83
CA PRO A 434 -26.59 44.81 22.14
C PRO A 434 -27.09 45.82 23.18
N ARG A 435 -28.14 45.46 23.92
CA ARG A 435 -28.50 46.17 25.15
C ARG A 435 -27.37 45.94 26.14
N ILE A 436 -26.41 46.86 26.15
CA ILE A 436 -25.48 47.02 27.27
C ILE A 436 -26.36 47.38 28.47
N LYS A 437 -26.61 46.41 29.35
CA LYS A 437 -27.15 46.69 30.68
C LYS A 437 -26.09 47.51 31.42
N LYS A 438 -26.43 48.76 31.77
CA LYS A 438 -25.72 49.52 32.79
C LYS A 438 -25.95 48.88 34.16
#